data_AF-A0A8H5KHS4-F1
#
_entry.id   AF-A0A8H5KHS4-F1
#
_cell.length_a   1.000
_cell.length_b   1.000
_cell.length_c   1.000
_cell.angle_alpha   90.00
_cell.angle_beta   90.00
_cell.angle_gamma   90.00
#
_symmetry.space_group_name_H-M   'P 1'
#
loop_
_entity.id
_entity.type
_entity.pdbx_description
1 polymer ?
#
loop_
_entity_poly.entity_id
_entity_poly.type
_entity_poly.pdbx_seq_one_letter_code
_entity_poly.pdbx_strand_id
1 'polypeptide(L)'
;MQEYISRLRRAQEIRVLEKAQTRAATVAFRDDMLMSSPPSCSAADFKRPRLRRCLFDPATIDWTHSSHVGGGLDRHIWKVWFGAHGLYTLEVFWDANQPDFHHYFAAQRECHNAALPQMLETAI
;
A
#
# COMPACT_ATOMS: atom_id res chain seq x y z
N MET A 1 -20.49 -11.90 -2.95
CA MET A 1 -19.23 -11.13 -2.96
C MET A 1 -18.05 -11.97 -2.47
N GLN A 2 -18.15 -12.66 -1.33
CA GLN A 2 -17.05 -13.49 -0.82
C GLN A 2 -16.64 -14.64 -1.75
N GLU A 3 -17.58 -15.44 -2.28
CA GLU A 3 -17.23 -16.53 -3.23
C GLU A 3 -16.49 -16.04 -4.49
N TYR A 4 -16.85 -14.85 -4.99
CA TYR A 4 -16.18 -14.23 -6.12
C TYR A 4 -14.73 -13.88 -5.81
N ILE A 5 -14.47 -13.25 -4.65
CA ILE A 5 -13.12 -12.90 -4.19
C ILE A 5 -12.30 -14.18 -3.94
N SER A 6 -12.89 -15.20 -3.32
CA SER A 6 -12.24 -16.50 -3.11
C SER A 6 -11.82 -17.15 -4.43
N ARG A 7 -12.68 -17.09 -5.46
CA ARG A 7 -12.37 -17.61 -6.79
C ARG A 7 -11.22 -16.85 -7.45
N LEU A 8 -11.21 -15.52 -7.32
CA LEU A 8 -10.12 -14.69 -7.85
C LEU A 8 -8.80 -14.98 -7.14
N ARG A 9 -8.80 -15.13 -5.81
CA ARG A 9 -7.60 -15.52 -5.05
C ARG A 9 -7.03 -16.85 -5.53
N ARG A 10 -7.89 -17.85 -5.73
CA ARG A 10 -7.47 -19.15 -6.27
C ARG A 10 -6.88 -19.05 -7.68
N ALA A 11 -7.35 -18.11 -8.50
CA ALA A 11 -6.76 -17.86 -9.81
C ALA A 11 -5.37 -17.19 -9.72
N GLN A 12 -5.10 -16.36 -8.69
CA GLN A 12 -3.78 -15.79 -8.45
C GLN A 12 -2.73 -16.85 -8.14
N GLU A 13 -3.12 -17.95 -7.49
CA GLU A 13 -2.22 -19.06 -7.14
C GLU A 13 -1.67 -19.82 -8.35
N ILE A 14 -2.40 -19.81 -9.47
CA ILE A 14 -2.10 -20.63 -10.65
C ILE A 14 -1.21 -19.87 -11.66
N ARG A 15 -1.07 -18.55 -11.51
CA ARG A 15 -0.40 -17.70 -12.52
C ARG A 15 1.12 -17.71 -12.34
N VAL A 16 1.88 -17.83 -13.41
CA VAL A 16 3.36 -17.79 -13.37
C VAL A 16 3.84 -16.34 -13.35
N LEU A 17 4.74 -16.00 -12.41
CA LEU A 17 5.38 -14.68 -12.38
C LEU A 17 6.36 -14.53 -13.55
N GLU A 18 6.27 -13.41 -14.23
CA GLU A 18 7.33 -13.02 -15.17
C GLU A 18 8.57 -12.55 -14.39
N LYS A 19 9.76 -12.73 -14.98
CA LYS A 19 11.07 -12.38 -14.38
C LYS A 19 11.13 -10.97 -13.78
N ALA A 20 10.38 -10.02 -14.35
CA ALA A 20 10.28 -8.66 -13.85
C ALA A 20 9.53 -8.55 -12.51
N GLN A 21 8.49 -9.35 -12.32
CA GLN A 21 7.67 -9.35 -11.10
C GLN A 21 8.43 -9.97 -9.93
N THR A 22 9.19 -11.04 -10.18
CA THR A 22 10.07 -11.65 -9.15
C THR A 22 11.14 -10.67 -8.67
N ARG A 23 11.72 -9.88 -9.58
CA ARG A 23 12.69 -8.84 -9.22
C ARG A 23 12.05 -7.69 -8.46
N ALA A 24 10.82 -7.31 -8.80
CA ALA A 24 10.11 -6.27 -8.09
C ALA A 24 9.86 -6.68 -6.63
N ALA A 25 9.48 -7.95 -6.39
CA ALA A 25 9.19 -8.47 -5.05
C ALA A 25 10.33 -8.29 -4.04
N THR A 26 11.59 -8.33 -4.49
CA THR A 26 12.76 -8.19 -3.60
C THR A 26 13.14 -6.73 -3.29
N VAL A 27 12.45 -5.74 -3.87
CA VAL A 27 12.79 -4.32 -3.71
C VAL A 27 12.11 -3.75 -2.47
N ALA A 28 12.89 -3.17 -1.58
CA ALA A 28 12.37 -2.42 -0.43
C ALA A 28 11.38 -1.34 -0.89
N PHE A 29 10.24 -1.24 -0.20
CA PHE A 29 9.14 -0.35 -0.58
C PHE A 29 8.67 0.56 0.56
N ARG A 30 9.17 0.32 1.78
CA ARG A 30 8.99 1.19 2.94
C ARG A 30 10.28 1.91 3.25
N ASP A 31 10.13 3.11 3.77
CA ASP A 31 11.19 3.91 4.36
C ASP A 31 10.73 4.26 5.78
N ASP A 32 11.56 3.94 6.78
CA ASP A 32 11.25 4.19 8.18
C ASP A 32 11.35 5.68 8.55
N MET A 33 11.90 6.50 7.67
CA MET A 33 11.88 7.96 7.80
C MET A 33 10.44 8.48 7.85
N LEU A 34 10.18 9.38 8.80
CA LEU A 34 8.88 10.04 8.93
C LEU A 34 8.60 10.96 7.74
N MET A 35 7.32 11.11 7.40
CA MET A 35 6.83 12.05 6.39
C MET A 35 6.86 13.53 6.84
N SER A 36 7.80 13.94 7.71
CA SER A 36 7.90 15.31 8.22
C SER A 36 8.81 16.23 7.40
N SER A 37 9.75 15.67 6.63
CA SER A 37 10.68 16.42 5.78
C SER A 37 10.35 16.25 4.29
N PRO A 38 10.93 17.05 3.37
CA PRO A 38 10.87 16.75 1.95
C PRO A 38 11.56 15.40 1.63
N PRO A 39 11.00 14.56 0.74
CA PRO A 39 11.69 13.39 0.19
C PRO A 39 12.84 13.81 -0.74
N SER A 40 13.76 12.87 -1.01
CA SER A 40 14.77 13.05 -2.05
C SER A 40 14.12 13.04 -3.44
N CYS A 41 14.54 13.95 -4.32
CA CYS A 41 14.11 14.02 -5.71
C CYS A 41 15.16 13.46 -6.69
N SER A 42 16.09 12.64 -6.21
CA SER A 42 17.11 12.04 -7.08
C SER A 42 16.49 11.09 -8.10
N ALA A 43 17.07 11.01 -9.30
CA ALA A 43 16.62 10.05 -10.31
C ALA A 43 16.71 8.58 -9.83
N ALA A 44 17.62 8.29 -8.89
CA ALA A 44 17.74 6.97 -8.30
C ALA A 44 16.53 6.64 -7.39
N ASP A 45 16.08 7.60 -6.59
CA ASP A 45 14.92 7.44 -5.72
C ASP A 45 13.62 7.38 -6.53
N PHE A 46 13.51 8.10 -7.65
CA PHE A 46 12.35 7.99 -8.54
C PHE A 46 12.26 6.61 -9.21
N LYS A 47 13.40 5.94 -9.46
CA LYS A 47 13.43 4.57 -9.99
C LYS A 47 13.02 3.53 -8.95
N ARG A 48 13.15 3.83 -7.66
CA ARG A 48 12.86 2.91 -6.55
C ARG A 48 12.20 3.67 -5.39
N PRO A 49 10.99 4.21 -5.61
CA PRO A 49 10.34 5.05 -4.62
C PRO A 49 9.98 4.21 -3.40
N ARG A 50 10.17 4.76 -2.20
CA ARG A 50 9.84 4.08 -0.94
C ARG A 50 8.87 4.93 -0.15
N LEU A 51 7.80 4.31 0.33
CA LEU A 51 6.78 5.02 1.10
C LEU A 51 7.33 5.28 2.51
N ARG A 52 7.48 6.56 2.83
CA ARG A 52 7.88 7.03 4.15
C ARG A 52 6.78 6.82 5.18
N ARG A 53 7.17 6.72 6.45
CA ARG A 53 6.25 6.45 7.55
C ARG A 53 5.29 7.61 7.76
N CYS A 54 3.99 7.29 7.76
CA CYS A 54 2.92 8.21 8.08
C CYS A 54 3.09 8.81 9.48
N LEU A 55 2.72 10.08 9.65
CA LEU A 55 2.78 10.79 10.93
C LEU A 55 1.60 10.44 11.86
N PHE A 56 0.51 9.91 11.33
CA PHE A 56 -0.64 9.50 12.13
C PHE A 56 -0.33 8.21 12.89
N ASP A 57 -0.74 8.18 14.16
CA ASP A 57 -0.68 6.97 14.98
C ASP A 57 -1.92 6.10 14.71
N PRO A 58 -1.77 4.88 14.15
CA PRO A 58 -2.89 3.98 13.92
C PRO A 58 -3.69 3.64 15.19
N ALA A 59 -3.10 3.73 16.38
CA ALA A 59 -3.82 3.49 17.63
C ALA A 59 -4.88 4.56 17.94
N THR A 60 -4.80 5.72 17.28
CA THR A 60 -5.73 6.84 17.45
C THR A 60 -6.90 6.81 16.47
N ILE A 61 -7.02 5.75 15.65
CA ILE A 61 -8.15 5.60 14.74
C ILE A 61 -9.45 5.49 15.54
N ASP A 62 -10.38 6.41 15.25
CA ASP A 62 -11.74 6.36 15.79
C ASP A 62 -12.58 5.38 14.95
N TRP A 63 -12.62 4.13 15.39
CA TRP A 63 -13.40 3.09 14.73
C TRP A 63 -14.92 3.27 14.89
N THR A 64 -15.40 4.09 15.84
CA THR A 64 -16.82 4.38 16.03
C THR A 64 -17.35 5.28 14.91
N HIS A 65 -16.55 6.23 14.43
CA HIS A 65 -16.89 7.10 13.31
C HIS A 65 -16.35 6.62 11.95
N SER A 66 -15.55 5.56 11.94
CA SER A 66 -15.01 4.96 10.72
C SER A 66 -16.04 4.06 10.03
N SER A 67 -16.00 4.01 8.70
CA SER A 67 -16.90 3.16 7.92
C SER A 67 -16.18 2.44 6.79
N HIS A 68 -16.61 1.20 6.54
CA HIS A 68 -16.15 0.43 5.39
C HIS A 68 -16.71 1.04 4.10
N VAL A 69 -15.84 1.22 3.11
CA VAL A 69 -16.22 1.75 1.78
C VAL A 69 -16.41 0.62 0.79
N GLY A 70 -15.52 -0.36 0.83
CA GLY A 70 -15.50 -1.44 -0.14
C GLY A 70 -14.22 -2.26 -0.09
N GLY A 71 -14.07 -3.16 -1.05
CA GLY A 71 -12.86 -3.95 -1.18
C GLY A 71 -12.79 -4.66 -2.51
N GLY A 72 -11.64 -5.26 -2.74
CA GLY A 72 -11.36 -6.05 -3.93
C GLY A 72 -10.53 -7.27 -3.58
N LEU A 73 -9.78 -7.71 -4.58
CA LEU A 73 -8.98 -8.93 -4.53
C LEU A 73 -7.92 -8.89 -3.41
N ASP A 74 -7.26 -7.75 -3.25
CA ASP A 74 -6.06 -7.63 -2.42
C ASP A 74 -6.25 -6.77 -1.16
N ARG A 75 -7.34 -5.99 -1.07
CA ARG A 75 -7.54 -5.03 0.01
C ARG A 75 -9.00 -4.69 0.32
N HIS A 76 -9.18 -4.10 1.49
CA HIS A 76 -10.34 -3.33 1.90
C HIS A 76 -10.01 -1.85 2.06
N ILE A 77 -11.00 -1.01 1.79
CA ILE A 77 -10.90 0.44 1.88
C ILE A 77 -11.86 0.93 2.95
N TRP A 78 -11.35 1.74 3.86
CA TRP A 78 -12.08 2.36 4.96
C TRP A 78 -11.98 3.87 4.90
N LYS A 79 -13.07 4.54 5.27
CA LYS A 79 -13.10 5.94 5.66
C LYS A 79 -12.76 6.00 7.15
N VAL A 80 -11.68 6.70 7.50
CA VAL A 80 -11.17 6.76 8.88
C VAL A 80 -10.90 8.17 9.36
N TRP A 81 -10.92 8.31 10.68
CA TRP A 81 -10.54 9.51 11.43
C TRP A 81 -9.44 9.14 12.43
N PHE A 82 -8.46 10.01 12.62
CA PHE A 82 -7.43 9.90 13.65
C PHE A 82 -7.72 10.95 14.73
N GLY A 83 -8.42 10.57 15.80
CA GLY A 83 -9.02 11.52 16.74
C GLY A 83 -9.94 12.52 16.01
N ALA A 84 -9.66 13.82 16.16
CA ALA A 84 -10.40 14.88 15.47
C ALA A 84 -9.94 15.14 14.03
N HIS A 85 -8.90 14.45 13.54
CA HIS A 85 -8.32 14.66 12.20
C HIS A 85 -8.93 13.68 11.19
N GLY A 86 -9.52 14.21 10.12
CA GLY A 86 -10.14 13.43 9.05
C GLY A 86 -10.83 14.31 8.02
N LEU A 87 -11.41 13.78 6.95
CA LEU A 87 -11.59 12.36 6.62
C LEU A 87 -10.43 11.80 5.77
N TYR A 88 -9.93 10.61 6.11
CA TYR A 88 -8.88 9.90 5.34
C TYR A 88 -9.35 8.55 4.79
N THR A 89 -8.60 8.03 3.82
CA THR A 89 -8.76 6.68 3.30
C THR A 89 -7.69 5.76 3.89
N LEU A 90 -8.09 4.65 4.49
CA LEU A 90 -7.20 3.57 4.93
C LEU A 90 -7.38 2.36 4.02
N GLU A 91 -6.30 1.95 3.36
CA GLU A 91 -6.23 0.68 2.64
C GLU A 91 -5.65 -0.41 3.55
N VAL A 92 -6.44 -1.46 3.80
CA VAL A 92 -6.05 -2.62 4.59
C VAL A 92 -5.88 -3.81 3.65
N PHE A 93 -4.66 -4.31 3.52
CA PHE A 93 -4.37 -5.47 2.70
C PHE A 93 -4.70 -6.76 3.44
N TRP A 94 -5.18 -7.76 2.71
CA TRP A 94 -5.47 -9.08 3.27
C TRP A 94 -4.21 -9.79 3.74
N ASP A 95 -3.12 -9.63 2.99
CA ASP A 95 -1.87 -10.33 3.22
C ASP A 95 -0.88 -9.36 3.88
N ALA A 96 -0.49 -9.68 5.12
CA ALA A 96 0.46 -8.87 5.89
C ALA A 96 1.90 -9.05 5.39
N ASN A 97 2.19 -10.21 4.82
CA ASN A 97 3.47 -10.58 4.24
C ASN A 97 3.30 -10.90 2.77
N GLN A 98 4.41 -10.93 2.03
CA GLN A 98 4.40 -11.43 0.67
C GLN A 98 3.89 -12.87 0.68
N PRO A 99 2.80 -13.17 -0.06
CA PRO A 99 2.29 -14.52 -0.12
C PRO A 99 3.24 -15.46 -0.86
N ASP A 100 3.23 -16.74 -0.49
CA ASP A 100 4.05 -17.80 -1.09
C ASP A 100 3.55 -18.24 -2.48
N PHE A 101 2.37 -17.76 -2.88
CA PHE A 101 1.82 -18.01 -4.20
C PHE A 101 2.27 -16.96 -5.22
N HIS A 102 2.20 -17.34 -6.50
CA HIS A 102 2.91 -16.69 -7.59
C HIS A 102 2.17 -15.43 -8.11
N HIS A 103 1.97 -14.44 -7.25
CA HIS A 103 1.37 -13.16 -7.57
C HIS A 103 2.18 -11.98 -7.01
N TYR A 104 2.02 -10.79 -7.58
CA TYR A 104 2.68 -9.60 -7.03
C TYR A 104 2.15 -9.28 -5.63
N PHE A 105 3.00 -8.77 -4.75
CA PHE A 105 2.59 -8.32 -3.43
C PHE A 105 1.91 -6.95 -3.53
N ALA A 106 0.58 -6.91 -3.33
CA ALA A 106 -0.21 -5.71 -3.55
C ALA A 106 0.21 -4.54 -2.66
N ALA A 107 0.47 -4.78 -1.37
CA ALA A 107 0.90 -3.74 -0.44
C ALA A 107 2.20 -3.06 -0.89
N GLN A 108 3.14 -3.83 -1.45
CA GLN A 108 4.38 -3.28 -2.02
C GLN A 108 4.11 -2.36 -3.20
N ARG A 109 3.26 -2.79 -4.15
CA ARG A 109 2.93 -2.02 -5.35
C ARG A 109 2.25 -0.70 -5.00
N GLU A 110 1.31 -0.74 -4.08
CA GLU A 110 0.60 0.47 -3.66
C GLU A 110 1.52 1.42 -2.87
N CYS A 111 2.48 0.90 -2.09
CA CYS A 111 3.49 1.76 -1.47
C CYS A 111 4.38 2.47 -2.50
N HIS A 112 4.84 1.76 -3.54
CA HIS A 112 5.61 2.38 -4.63
C HIS A 112 4.81 3.47 -5.34
N ASN A 113 3.53 3.21 -5.62
CA ASN A 113 2.64 4.19 -6.24
C ASN A 113 2.41 5.41 -5.33
N ALA A 114 2.16 5.19 -4.04
CA ALA A 114 1.87 6.26 -3.08
C ALA A 114 3.08 7.13 -2.73
N ALA A 115 4.30 6.61 -2.90
CA ALA A 115 5.53 7.38 -2.69
C ALA A 115 5.80 8.40 -3.81
N LEU A 116 5.39 8.11 -5.05
CA LEU A 116 5.65 8.97 -6.20
C LEU A 116 5.01 10.37 -6.08
N PRO A 117 3.72 10.53 -5.72
CA PRO A 117 3.11 11.84 -5.54
C PRO A 117 3.87 12.74 -4.56
N GLN A 118 4.37 12.19 -3.45
CA GLN A 118 5.13 12.96 -2.46
C GLN A 118 6.42 13.55 -3.07
N MET A 119 7.09 12.75 -3.92
CA MET A 119 8.31 13.18 -4.61
C MET A 119 8.00 14.19 -5.71
N LEU A 120 6.92 13.98 -6.46
CA LEU A 120 6.49 14.91 -7.51
C LEU A 120 6.11 16.27 -6.94
N GLU A 121 5.35 16.30 -5.84
CA GLU A 121 4.98 17.52 -5.13
C GLU A 121 6.21 18.31 -4.65
N THR A 122 7.29 17.61 -4.28
CA THR A 122 8.53 18.24 -3.81
C THR A 122 9.44 18.71 -4.95
N ALA A 123 9.30 18.13 -6.14
CA ALA A 123 10.16 18.42 -7.30
C ALA A 123 9.67 19.60 -8.15
N ILE A 124 8.47 20.10 -7.89
CA ILE A 124 7.83 21.24 -8.57
C ILE A 124 7.98 22.49 -7.70
#